data_AF-A0A920UE56-F1
#
_entry.id   AF-A0A920UE56-F1
#
_cell.length_a   1.000
_cell.length_b   1.000
_cell.length_c   1.000
_cell.angle_alpha   90.00
_cell.angle_beta   90.00
_cell.angle_gamma   90.00
#
_symmetry.space_group_name_H-M   'P 1'
#
loop_
_entity.id
_entity.type
_entity.pdbx_description
1 polymer ?
#
loop_
_entity_poly.entity_id
_entity_poly.type
_entity_poly.pdbx_seq_one_letter_code
_entity_poly.pdbx_strand_id
1 'polypeptide(L)'
;MKKAVESGMPKQQIEASAARRQAMIDQGQEVIVGINKYKAKNAKPVDVREIENTGYVKQKFKRLNKPGKIVISKKLIPTECTY
;
A
#
# COMPACT_ATOMS: atom_id res chain seq x y z
N MET A 1 15.67 6.59 -18.17
CA MET A 1 14.48 6.35 -17.31
C MET A 1 14.36 7.30 -16.13
N LYS A 2 15.38 7.47 -15.26
CA LYS A 2 15.29 8.32 -14.05
C LYS A 2 14.76 9.75 -14.29
N LYS A 3 15.28 10.44 -15.32
CA LYS A 3 14.80 11.78 -15.73
C LYS A 3 13.32 11.83 -16.15
N ALA A 4 12.79 10.74 -16.72
CA ALA A 4 11.38 10.67 -17.11
C ALA A 4 10.47 10.48 -15.90
N VAL A 5 10.94 9.76 -14.87
CA VAL A 5 10.23 9.63 -13.59
C VAL A 5 10.21 10.98 -12.86
N GLU A 6 11.35 11.68 -12.84
CA GLU A 6 11.46 13.03 -12.26
C GLU A 6 10.56 14.05 -12.98
N SER A 7 10.41 13.95 -14.30
CA SER A 7 9.48 14.78 -15.06
C SER A 7 8.00 14.36 -14.92
N GLY A 8 7.70 13.26 -14.22
CA GLY A 8 6.34 12.77 -14.00
C GLY A 8 5.67 12.17 -15.25
N MET A 9 6.37 12.08 -16.37
CA MET A 9 5.84 11.63 -17.65
C MET A 9 5.18 10.23 -17.59
N PRO A 10 5.74 9.21 -16.89
CA PRO A 10 5.09 7.91 -16.77
C PRO A 10 3.75 7.97 -16.03
N LYS A 11 3.66 8.79 -14.97
CA LYS A 11 2.41 8.95 -14.20
C LYS A 11 1.31 9.55 -15.08
N GLN A 12 1.64 10.60 -15.83
CA GLN A 12 0.69 11.25 -16.74
C GLN A 12 0.19 10.29 -17.83
N GLN A 13 1.05 9.43 -18.37
CA GLN A 13 0.65 8.46 -19.38
C GLN A 13 -0.29 7.38 -18.81
N ILE A 14 -0.03 6.90 -17.59
CA ILE A 14 -0.88 5.93 -16.89
C ILE A 14 -2.26 6.55 -16.62
N GLU A 15 -2.29 7.78 -16.10
CA GLU A 15 -3.54 8.50 -15.81
C GLU A 15 -4.35 8.78 -17.07
N ALA A 16 -3.72 9.24 -18.15
CA ALA A 16 -4.39 9.45 -19.43
C ALA A 16 -4.98 8.16 -20.00
N SER A 17 -4.28 7.04 -19.85
CA SER A 17 -4.74 5.74 -20.32
C SER A 17 -5.91 5.22 -19.46
N ALA A 18 -5.82 5.38 -18.14
CA ALA A 18 -6.90 5.02 -17.21
C ALA A 18 -8.17 5.86 -17.46
N ALA A 19 -8.03 7.17 -17.66
CA ALA A 19 -9.14 8.06 -17.95
C ALA A 19 -9.83 7.70 -19.27
N ARG A 20 -9.07 7.40 -20.33
CA ARG A 20 -9.63 6.92 -21.61
C ARG A 20 -10.43 5.64 -21.42
N ARG A 21 -9.87 4.67 -20.70
CA ARG A 21 -10.55 3.40 -20.44
C ARG A 21 -11.84 3.62 -19.65
N GLN A 22 -11.80 4.46 -18.62
CA GLN A 22 -12.98 4.80 -17.85
C GLN A 22 -14.07 5.41 -18.72
N ALA A 23 -13.72 6.36 -19.59
CA ALA A 23 -14.66 6.95 -20.53
C ALA A 23 -15.29 5.92 -21.49
N MET A 24 -14.52 4.95 -21.98
CA MET A 24 -15.04 3.88 -22.85
C MET A 24 -16.00 2.93 -22.12
N ILE A 25 -15.72 2.62 -20.85
CA ILE A 25 -16.59 1.81 -19.98
C ILE A 25 -17.91 2.54 -19.71
N ASP A 26 -17.84 3.82 -19.39
CA ASP A 26 -19.00 4.66 -19.08
C ASP A 26 -19.88 4.89 -20.32
N GLN A 27 -19.26 5.06 -21.49
CA GLN A 27 -19.96 5.13 -22.79
C GLN A 27 -20.51 3.77 -23.24
N GLY A 28 -20.17 2.67 -22.55
CA GLY A 28 -20.61 1.32 -22.88
C GLY A 28 -19.98 0.74 -24.15
N GLN A 29 -18.92 1.37 -24.66
CA GLN A 29 -18.08 0.88 -25.75
C GLN A 29 -17.26 -0.33 -25.29
N GLU A 30 -16.67 -0.23 -24.09
CA GLU A 30 -16.04 -1.36 -23.42
C GLU A 30 -17.07 -2.06 -22.53
N VAL A 31 -17.39 -3.32 -22.83
CA VAL A 31 -18.42 -4.08 -22.11
C VAL A 31 -17.83 -4.82 -20.92
N ILE A 32 -18.37 -4.55 -19.74
CA ILE A 32 -18.06 -5.28 -18.49
C ILE A 32 -19.35 -5.92 -17.98
N VAL A 33 -19.43 -7.25 -18.15
CA VAL A 33 -20.57 -8.07 -17.71
C VAL A 33 -20.74 -7.97 -16.19
N GLY A 34 -21.96 -7.68 -15.75
CA GLY A 34 -22.31 -7.51 -14.34
C GLY A 34 -22.12 -6.09 -13.80
N ILE A 35 -21.33 -5.23 -14.47
CA ILE A 35 -21.13 -3.83 -14.09
C ILE A 35 -21.94 -2.89 -14.99
N ASN A 36 -21.66 -2.84 -16.29
CA ASN A 36 -22.35 -1.92 -17.21
C ASN A 36 -23.43 -2.63 -18.05
N LYS A 37 -23.22 -3.88 -18.47
CA LYS A 37 -24.22 -4.72 -19.15
C LYS A 37 -24.51 -5.98 -18.37
N TYR A 38 -25.72 -6.52 -18.53
CA TYR A 38 -26.18 -7.77 -17.90
C TYR A 38 -26.04 -7.76 -16.36
N LYS A 39 -26.49 -6.68 -15.71
CA LYS A 39 -26.44 -6.56 -14.24
C LYS A 39 -27.40 -7.56 -13.59
N ALA A 40 -26.94 -8.26 -12.56
CA ALA A 40 -27.80 -9.12 -11.75
C ALA A 40 -28.78 -8.26 -10.92
N LYS A 41 -30.08 -8.60 -10.95
CA LYS A 41 -31.12 -7.84 -10.23
C LYS A 41 -31.03 -8.01 -8.71
N ASN A 42 -30.52 -9.14 -8.25
CA ASN A 42 -30.38 -9.49 -6.83
C ASN A 42 -28.93 -9.85 -6.54
N ALA A 43 -28.09 -8.85 -6.29
CA ALA A 43 -26.73 -9.07 -5.81
C ALA A 43 -26.81 -9.51 -4.33
N LYS A 44 -26.25 -10.68 -4.01
CA LYS A 44 -26.11 -11.11 -2.62
C LYS A 44 -25.02 -10.25 -1.96
N PRO A 45 -25.25 -9.75 -0.73
CA PRO A 45 -24.20 -9.06 0.00
C PRO A 45 -23.02 -10.00 0.24
N VAL A 46 -21.81 -9.50 0.03
CA VAL A 46 -20.56 -10.22 0.31
C VAL A 46 -20.11 -9.81 1.71
N ASP A 47 -19.62 -10.77 2.48
CA ASP A 47 -19.02 -10.47 3.79
C ASP A 47 -17.67 -9.78 3.59
N VAL A 48 -17.55 -8.55 4.11
CA VAL A 48 -16.34 -7.73 4.00
C VAL A 48 -15.69 -7.67 5.37
N ARG A 49 -14.43 -8.09 5.43
CA ARG A 49 -13.66 -8.00 6.67
C ARG A 49 -13.23 -6.56 6.92
N GLU A 50 -13.84 -5.94 7.91
CA GLU A 50 -13.38 -4.65 8.43
C GLU A 50 -12.19 -4.85 9.39
N ILE A 51 -11.18 -4.00 9.27
CA ILE A 51 -9.96 -4.07 10.07
C ILE A 51 -9.88 -2.84 10.98
N GLU A 52 -9.97 -3.05 12.30
CA GLU A 52 -9.74 -1.99 13.28
C GLU A 52 -8.25 -1.78 13.55
N ASN A 53 -7.72 -0.61 13.18
CA ASN A 53 -6.28 -0.32 13.31
C ASN A 53 -5.89 0.41 14.60
N THR A 54 -6.86 0.89 15.39
CA THR A 54 -6.57 1.70 16.60
C THR A 54 -5.79 0.91 17.66
N GLY A 55 -6.15 -0.37 17.86
CA GLY A 55 -5.43 -1.28 18.76
C GLY A 55 -4.01 -1.58 18.27
N TYR A 56 -3.85 -1.79 16.96
CA TYR A 56 -2.55 -2.05 16.34
C TYR A 56 -1.59 -0.86 16.51
N VAL A 57 -2.06 0.37 16.25
CA VAL A 57 -1.26 1.59 16.41
C VAL A 57 -0.81 1.75 17.87
N LYS A 58 -1.73 1.57 18.83
CA LYS A 58 -1.40 1.62 20.28
C LYS A 58 -0.39 0.54 20.68
N GLN A 59 -0.55 -0.68 20.17
CA GLN A 59 0.37 -1.79 20.44
C GLN A 59 1.76 -1.52 19.85
N LYS A 60 1.81 -0.99 18.62
CA LYS A 60 3.06 -0.68 17.93
C LYS A 60 3.79 0.47 18.61
N PHE A 61 3.07 1.51 19.03
CA PHE A 61 3.63 2.61 19.82
C PHE A 61 4.22 2.13 21.15
N LYS A 62 3.50 1.24 21.88
CA LYS A 62 4.01 0.61 23.10
C LYS A 62 5.25 -0.27 22.87
N ARG A 63 5.40 -0.88 21.70
CA ARG A 63 6.58 -1.68 21.35
C ARG A 63 7.79 -0.82 20.96
N LEU A 64 7.56 0.29 20.26
CA LEU A 64 8.63 1.21 19.85
C LEU A 64 9.14 2.09 21.01
N ASN A 65 8.26 2.50 21.93
CA ASN A 65 8.64 3.27 23.11
C ASN A 65 9.22 2.42 24.24
N LYS A 66 9.24 1.10 24.08
CA LYS A 66 10.08 0.26 24.94
C LYS A 66 11.49 0.36 24.39
N PRO A 67 12.45 0.99 25.10
CA PRO A 67 13.85 0.84 24.72
C PRO A 67 14.12 -0.65 24.69
N GLY A 68 14.61 -1.15 23.54
CA GLY A 68 15.04 -2.52 23.45
C GLY A 68 16.03 -2.77 24.59
N LYS A 69 15.81 -3.80 25.40
CA LYS A 69 16.86 -4.30 26.28
C LYS A 69 18.00 -4.72 25.34
N ILE A 70 18.96 -3.82 25.14
CA ILE A 70 20.25 -4.17 24.57
C ILE A 70 20.85 -5.07 25.63
N VAL A 71 20.69 -6.39 25.45
CA VAL A 71 21.51 -7.35 26.17
C VAL A 71 22.88 -7.20 25.51
N ILE A 72 23.68 -6.26 26.01
CA ILE A 72 25.10 -6.19 25.67
C ILE A 72 25.67 -7.48 26.24
N SER A 73 25.75 -8.51 25.40
CA SER A 73 26.55 -9.67 25.71
C SER A 73 27.95 -9.15 25.98
N LYS A 74 28.47 -9.54 27.15
CA LYS A 74 29.71 -9.07 27.78
C LYS A 74 30.94 -9.55 26.99
N LYS A 75 30.98 -9.30 25.68
CA LYS A 75 31.93 -9.89 24.74
C LYS A 75 32.32 -8.92 23.61
N LEU A 76 32.66 -7.69 23.98
CA LEU A 76 33.55 -6.84 23.18
C LEU A 76 34.36 -5.97 24.13
N ILE A 77 35.42 -6.55 24.66
CA ILE A 77 36.59 -5.82 25.11
C ILE A 77 37.72 -6.32 24.21
N PRO A 78 38.15 -5.57 23.19
CA PRO A 78 39.53 -5.60 22.79
C PRO A 78 40.29 -4.64 23.72
N THR A 79 41.13 -5.26 24.52
CA THR A 79 42.27 -4.65 25.20
C THR A 79 43.17 -3.93 24.20
N GLU A 80 43.90 -2.93 24.71
CA GLU A 80 45.05 -2.24 24.11
C GLU A 80 44.78 -1.05 23.17
N CYS A 81 44.63 0.12 23.78
CA CYS A 81 45.34 1.31 23.33
C CYS A 81 46.22 1.79 24.49
N THR A 82 47.41 1.19 24.57
CA THR A 82 48.56 1.81 25.22
C THR A 82 49.14 2.88 24.29
N TYR A 83 49.48 4.02 24.90
CA TYR A 83 50.09 5.25 24.37
C TYR A 83 49.21 6.22 23.58
#